data_AF-A0A9W9CZX8-F1
#
_entry.id   AF-A0A9W9CZX8-F1
#
_cell.length_a   1.000
_cell.length_b   1.000
_cell.length_c   1.000
_cell.angle_alpha   90.00
_cell.angle_beta   90.00
_cell.angle_gamma   90.00
#
_symmetry.space_group_name_H-M   'P 1'
#
loop_
_entity.id
_entity.type
_entity.pdbx_description
1 polymer ?
#
loop_
_entity_poly.entity_id
_entity_poly.type
_entity_poly.pdbx_seq_one_letter_code
_entity_poly.pdbx_strand_id
1 'polypeptide(L)'
;MAELLGLAASIVQLGGAGVELSKVLYTYVDSVAKSEKEIKDLAGDVKLTCSALERVGETLKNELPAALTRRAIDDAATIKQGCEAVFAEISDIAEKRWKVDSDGKKYLSLLGKSTWHFKEQKVEHLRSRLVSLKLDLSLLLSVLLLAHEHARGYQET
;
A
#
# COMPACT_ATOMS: atom_id res chain seq x y z
N MET A 1 25.03 2.89 2.65
CA MET A 1 24.54 1.49 2.65
C MET A 1 23.46 1.28 3.71
N ALA A 2 23.73 1.55 5.00
CA ALA A 2 22.76 1.33 6.09
C ALA A 2 21.41 2.05 5.88
N GLU A 3 21.44 3.33 5.49
CA GLU A 3 20.22 4.11 5.19
C GLU A 3 19.35 3.49 4.09
N LEU A 4 19.97 2.99 3.02
CA LEU A 4 19.27 2.36 1.90
C LEU A 4 18.62 1.03 2.32
N LEU A 5 19.35 0.21 3.08
CA LEU A 5 18.83 -1.05 3.61
C LEU A 5 17.69 -0.82 4.61
N GLY A 6 17.82 0.21 5.45
CA GLY A 6 16.77 0.63 6.39
C GLY A 6 15.51 1.07 5.67
N LEU A 7 15.65 1.92 4.63
CA LEU A 7 14.53 2.33 3.79
C LEU A 7 13.87 1.11 3.12
N ALA A 8 14.65 0.26 2.47
CA ALA A 8 14.14 -0.92 1.78
C ALA A 8 13.39 -1.88 2.72
N ALA A 9 13.94 -2.14 3.91
CA ALA A 9 13.28 -2.94 4.93
C ALA A 9 11.95 -2.32 5.39
N SER A 10 11.92 -1.01 5.61
CA SER A 10 10.72 -0.29 6.02
C SER A 10 9.61 -0.31 4.94
N ILE A 11 9.98 -0.27 3.66
CA ILE A 11 9.05 -0.41 2.53
C ILE A 11 8.43 -1.82 2.51
N VAL A 12 9.24 -2.85 2.69
CA VAL A 12 8.74 -4.25 2.75
C VAL A 12 7.82 -4.46 3.94
N GLN A 13 8.17 -3.92 5.10
CA GLN A 13 7.32 -3.97 6.30
C GLN A 13 5.98 -3.28 6.06
N LEU A 14 5.98 -2.12 5.40
CA LEU A 14 4.74 -1.42 5.05
C LEU A 14 3.87 -2.22 4.09
N GLY A 15 4.47 -2.88 3.09
CA GLY A 15 3.77 -3.81 2.21
C GLY A 15 3.07 -4.92 3.00
N GLY A 16 3.78 -5.57 3.92
CA GLY A 16 3.20 -6.59 4.80
C GLY A 16 2.06 -6.08 5.68
N ALA A 17 2.20 -4.89 6.28
CA ALA A 17 1.15 -4.26 7.07
C ALA A 17 -0.12 -3.96 6.24
N GLY A 18 0.06 -3.46 5.01
CA GLY A 18 -1.06 -3.20 4.11
C GLY A 18 -1.73 -4.48 3.58
N VAL A 19 -1.00 -5.59 3.44
CA VAL A 19 -1.60 -6.91 3.14
C VAL A 19 -2.55 -7.33 4.25
N GLU A 20 -2.15 -7.20 5.52
CA GLU A 20 -3.05 -7.49 6.65
C GLU A 20 -4.27 -6.58 6.66
N LEU A 21 -4.10 -5.29 6.36
CA LEU A 21 -5.21 -4.35 6.20
C LEU A 21 -6.17 -4.77 5.07
N SER A 22 -5.65 -5.26 3.94
CA SER A 22 -6.50 -5.75 2.84
C SER A 22 -7.33 -6.96 3.27
N LYS A 23 -6.77 -7.88 4.06
CA LYS A 23 -7.48 -9.06 4.59
C LYS A 23 -8.61 -8.64 5.52
N VAL A 24 -8.34 -7.70 6.42
CA VAL A 24 -9.32 -7.08 7.33
C VAL A 24 -10.51 -6.52 6.52
N LEU A 25 -10.26 -5.83 5.42
CA LEU A 25 -11.31 -5.30 4.55
C LEU A 25 -12.08 -6.40 3.80
N TYR A 26 -11.42 -7.46 3.33
CA TYR A 26 -12.09 -8.59 2.68
C TYR A 26 -12.98 -9.39 3.64
N THR A 27 -12.48 -9.69 4.84
CA THR A 27 -13.27 -10.38 5.88
C THR A 27 -14.56 -9.62 6.19
N TYR A 28 -14.52 -8.29 6.15
CA TYR A 28 -15.72 -7.49 6.29
C TYR A 28 -16.71 -7.68 5.14
N VAL A 29 -16.26 -7.57 3.89
CA VAL A 29 -17.12 -7.74 2.71
C VAL A 29 -17.81 -9.11 2.73
N ASP A 30 -17.12 -10.15 3.18
CA ASP A 30 -17.66 -11.51 3.27
C ASP A 30 -18.66 -11.68 4.44
N SER A 31 -18.60 -10.82 5.46
CA SER A 31 -19.46 -10.87 6.66
C SER A 31 -20.82 -10.18 6.49
N VAL A 32 -21.00 -9.36 5.45
CA VAL A 32 -22.23 -8.57 5.23
C VAL A 32 -23.12 -9.19 4.16
N ALA A 33 -24.43 -9.28 4.42
CA ALA A 33 -25.41 -9.84 3.48
C ALA A 33 -25.58 -9.02 2.19
N LYS A 34 -25.09 -7.77 2.16
CA LYS A 34 -25.10 -6.89 0.99
C LYS A 34 -23.65 -6.64 0.56
N SER A 35 -23.32 -7.00 -0.68
CA SER A 35 -22.00 -6.78 -1.26
C SER A 35 -21.64 -5.29 -1.26
N GLU A 36 -20.70 -4.89 -0.41
CA GLU A 36 -20.08 -3.56 -0.43
C GLU A 36 -18.94 -3.56 -1.46
N LYS A 37 -19.32 -3.55 -2.74
CA LYS A 37 -18.40 -3.59 -3.89
C LYS A 37 -17.26 -2.58 -3.74
N GLU A 38 -17.54 -1.37 -3.28
CA GLU A 38 -16.53 -0.31 -3.12
C GLU A 38 -15.46 -0.65 -2.09
N ILE A 39 -15.83 -1.32 -1.00
CA ILE A 39 -14.87 -1.77 0.02
C ILE A 39 -14.07 -2.97 -0.48
N LYS A 40 -14.69 -3.85 -1.26
CA LYS A 40 -14.00 -4.95 -1.94
C LYS A 40 -12.97 -4.44 -2.94
N ASP A 41 -13.35 -3.43 -3.71
CA ASP A 41 -12.49 -2.79 -4.70
C ASP A 41 -11.34 -2.04 -4.00
N LEU A 42 -11.63 -1.32 -2.90
CA LEU A 42 -10.61 -0.70 -2.04
C LEU A 42 -9.63 -1.73 -1.47
N ALA A 43 -10.11 -2.88 -0.97
CA ALA A 43 -9.25 -3.95 -0.48
C ALA A 43 -8.32 -4.49 -1.58
N GLY A 44 -8.85 -4.60 -2.80
CA GLY A 44 -8.08 -4.97 -3.99
C GLY A 44 -7.00 -3.94 -4.33
N ASP A 45 -7.35 -2.66 -4.32
CA ASP A 45 -6.40 -1.57 -4.59
C ASP A 45 -5.29 -1.53 -3.54
N VAL A 46 -5.61 -1.69 -2.25
CA VAL A 46 -4.61 -1.81 -1.17
C VAL A 46 -3.66 -2.98 -1.44
N LYS A 47 -4.20 -4.17 -1.72
CA LYS A 47 -3.39 -5.37 -2.00
C LYS A 47 -2.45 -5.17 -3.18
N LEU A 48 -2.92 -4.55 -4.27
CA LEU A 48 -2.10 -4.28 -5.45
C LEU A 48 -0.98 -3.27 -5.16
N THR A 49 -1.28 -2.21 -4.40
CA THR A 49 -0.27 -1.24 -3.97
C THR A 49 0.76 -1.88 -3.04
N CYS A 50 0.36 -2.78 -2.14
CA CYS A 50 1.29 -3.53 -1.29
C CYS A 50 2.24 -4.42 -2.09
N SER A 51 1.72 -5.12 -3.11
CA SER A 51 2.56 -5.91 -3.99
C SER A 51 3.60 -5.05 -4.73
N ALA A 52 3.23 -3.84 -5.14
CA ALA A 52 4.17 -2.90 -5.74
C ALA A 52 5.22 -2.39 -4.73
N LEU A 53 4.83 -2.09 -3.48
CA LEU A 53 5.75 -1.75 -2.39
C LEU A 53 6.76 -2.87 -2.14
N GLU A 54 6.30 -4.12 -1.99
CA GLU A 54 7.17 -5.27 -1.77
C GLU A 54 8.20 -5.41 -2.89
N ARG A 55 7.77 -5.31 -4.16
CA ARG A 55 8.70 -5.38 -5.31
C ARG A 55 9.75 -4.27 -5.26
N VAL A 56 9.35 -3.03 -5.00
CA VAL A 56 10.30 -1.90 -4.87
C VAL A 56 11.27 -2.14 -3.71
N GLY A 57 10.76 -2.54 -2.54
CA GLY A 57 11.57 -2.79 -1.36
C GLY A 57 12.57 -3.94 -1.55
N GLU A 58 12.14 -5.05 -2.15
CA GLU A 58 13.02 -6.17 -2.47
C GLU A 58 14.05 -5.80 -3.54
N THR A 59 13.69 -5.02 -4.56
CA THR A 59 14.67 -4.50 -5.53
C THR A 59 15.70 -3.63 -4.82
N LEU A 60 15.29 -2.64 -4.03
CA LEU A 60 16.21 -1.75 -3.29
C LEU A 60 17.17 -2.51 -2.34
N LYS A 61 16.75 -3.63 -1.74
CA LYS A 61 17.63 -4.47 -0.91
C LYS A 61 18.76 -5.11 -1.72
N ASN A 62 18.49 -5.43 -2.98
CA ASN A 62 19.42 -6.16 -3.86
C ASN A 62 20.24 -5.23 -4.77
N GLU A 63 19.90 -3.93 -4.83
CA GLU A 63 20.60 -2.97 -5.67
C GLU A 63 21.98 -2.55 -5.15
N LEU A 64 22.90 -2.32 -6.09
CA LEU A 64 24.20 -1.73 -5.79
C LEU A 64 24.02 -0.22 -5.50
N PRO A 65 24.50 0.30 -4.36
CA PRO A 65 24.33 1.72 -4.02
C PRO A 65 24.91 2.69 -5.05
N ALA A 66 25.96 2.28 -5.77
CA ALA A 66 26.60 3.09 -6.80
C ALA A 66 25.73 3.25 -8.06
N ALA A 67 24.78 2.34 -8.29
CA ALA A 67 23.84 2.40 -9.41
C ALA A 67 22.67 3.35 -9.14
N LEU A 68 22.37 3.61 -7.86
CA LEU A 68 21.21 4.38 -7.46
C LEU A 68 21.50 5.86 -7.38
N THR A 69 20.67 6.65 -8.06
CA THR A 69 20.68 8.10 -7.90
C THR A 69 20.07 8.49 -6.57
N ARG A 70 20.55 9.60 -5.98
CA ARG A 70 19.97 10.15 -4.76
C ARG A 70 18.47 10.43 -4.91
N ARG A 71 18.08 10.92 -6.09
CA ARG A 71 16.68 11.20 -6.43
C ARG A 71 15.79 9.96 -6.34
N ALA A 72 16.23 8.81 -6.84
CA ALA A 72 15.45 7.56 -6.75
C ALA A 72 15.22 7.12 -5.29
N ILE A 73 16.19 7.36 -4.41
CA ILE A 73 16.07 7.07 -2.97
C ILE A 73 15.06 8.03 -2.31
N ASP A 74 15.14 9.32 -2.63
CA ASP A 74 14.23 10.34 -2.09
C ASP A 74 12.79 10.13 -2.60
N ASP A 75 12.62 9.73 -3.87
CA ASP A 75 11.33 9.37 -4.47
C ASP A 75 10.74 8.14 -3.75
N ALA A 76 11.55 7.10 -3.48
CA ALA A 76 11.12 5.91 -2.73
C ALA A 76 10.62 6.25 -1.33
N ALA A 77 11.33 7.13 -0.61
CA ALA A 77 10.94 7.59 0.72
C ALA A 77 9.62 8.39 0.67
N THR A 78 9.47 9.25 -0.33
CA THR A 78 8.26 10.08 -0.51
C THR A 78 7.04 9.22 -0.82
N ILE A 79 7.18 8.27 -1.75
CA ILE A 79 6.09 7.35 -2.11
C ILE A 79 5.70 6.47 -0.91
N LYS A 80 6.68 5.97 -0.15
CA LYS A 80 6.44 5.22 1.10
C LYS A 80 5.58 6.03 2.07
N GLN A 81 5.93 7.30 2.33
CA GLN A 81 5.15 8.17 3.22
C GLN A 81 3.72 8.37 2.71
N GLY A 82 3.54 8.50 1.40
CA GLY A 82 2.21 8.57 0.78
C GLY A 82 1.38 7.31 1.04
N CYS A 83 1.99 6.12 0.91
CA CYS A 83 1.34 4.85 1.24
C CYS A 83 1.01 4.74 2.73
N GLU A 84 1.91 5.13 3.63
CA GLU A 84 1.67 5.16 5.08
C GLU A 84 0.46 6.00 5.43
N ALA A 85 0.38 7.22 4.87
CA ALA A 85 -0.75 8.11 5.11
C ALA A 85 -2.08 7.51 4.63
N VAL A 86 -2.11 6.94 3.42
CA VAL A 86 -3.32 6.30 2.89
C VAL A 86 -3.73 5.08 3.72
N PHE A 87 -2.78 4.22 4.10
CA PHE A 87 -3.07 3.03 4.90
C PHE A 87 -3.54 3.40 6.31
N ALA A 88 -2.99 4.44 6.92
CA ALA A 88 -3.46 4.97 8.19
C ALA A 88 -4.90 5.48 8.09
N GLU A 89 -5.25 6.22 7.03
CA GLU A 89 -6.62 6.70 6.81
C GLU A 89 -7.62 5.55 6.58
N ILE A 90 -7.22 4.51 5.84
CA ILE A 90 -8.03 3.31 5.63
C ILE A 90 -8.18 2.54 6.94
N SER A 91 -7.11 2.42 7.72
CA SER A 91 -7.13 1.75 9.03
C SER A 91 -8.05 2.49 10.01
N ASP A 92 -7.99 3.82 10.06
CA ASP A 92 -8.89 4.63 10.87
C ASP A 92 -10.37 4.45 10.46
N ILE A 93 -10.65 4.36 9.16
CA ILE A 93 -11.99 4.03 8.66
C ILE A 93 -12.39 2.61 9.07
N ALA A 94 -11.49 1.65 9.02
CA ALA A 94 -11.75 0.29 9.46
C ALA A 94 -12.01 0.28 10.98
N GLU A 95 -11.06 0.68 11.81
CA GLU A 95 -11.15 0.64 13.28
C GLU A 95 -12.39 1.34 13.85
N LYS A 96 -12.72 2.55 13.37
CA LYS A 96 -13.94 3.27 13.80
C LYS A 96 -15.24 2.53 13.53
N ARG A 97 -15.19 1.49 12.69
CA ARG A 97 -16.36 0.71 12.30
C ARG A 97 -16.41 -0.65 12.98
N TRP A 98 -15.29 -1.17 13.48
CA TRP A 98 -15.25 -2.47 14.15
C TRP A 98 -15.94 -2.34 15.51
N LYS A 99 -17.11 -2.96 15.62
CA LYS A 99 -17.80 -3.23 16.89
C LYS A 99 -17.50 -4.66 17.33
N VAL A 100 -17.60 -4.88 18.63
CA VAL A 100 -17.49 -6.21 19.22
C VAL A 100 -18.91 -6.66 19.54
N ASP A 101 -19.31 -7.85 19.07
CA ASP A 101 -20.60 -8.43 19.43
C ASP A 101 -20.58 -8.95 20.87
N SER A 102 -21.74 -9.42 21.34
CA SER A 102 -21.89 -10.05 22.66
C SER A 102 -20.98 -11.25 22.88
N ASP A 103 -20.50 -11.88 21.81
CA ASP A 103 -19.68 -13.08 21.79
C ASP A 103 -18.18 -12.76 21.63
N GLY A 104 -17.80 -11.47 21.65
CA GLY A 104 -16.41 -11.04 21.52
C GLY A 104 -15.89 -11.00 20.08
N LYS A 105 -16.72 -11.29 19.07
CA LYS A 105 -16.33 -11.24 17.67
C LYS A 105 -16.40 -9.81 17.16
N LYS A 106 -15.32 -9.37 16.52
CA LYS A 106 -15.27 -8.06 15.88
C LYS A 106 -16.03 -8.12 14.54
N TYR A 107 -17.00 -7.24 14.37
CA TYR A 107 -17.78 -7.06 13.15
C TYR A 107 -17.88 -5.58 12.81
N LEU A 108 -17.90 -5.22 11.53
CA LEU A 108 -18.05 -3.82 11.14
C LEU A 108 -19.54 -3.41 11.24
N SER A 109 -19.85 -2.39 12.02
CA SER A 109 -21.20 -1.84 12.11
C SER A 109 -21.54 -1.01 10.87
N LEU A 110 -22.57 -1.43 10.15
CA LEU A 110 -23.22 -0.66 9.09
C LEU A 110 -23.91 0.56 9.72
N LEU A 111 -23.24 1.71 9.79
CA LEU A 111 -23.90 2.97 10.15
C LEU A 111 -24.91 3.35 9.05
N GLY A 112 -26.07 3.87 9.46
CA GLY A 112 -27.24 4.11 8.62
C GLY A 112 -26.99 4.93 7.35
N LYS A 113 -27.86 4.68 6.36
CA LYS A 113 -27.89 5.16 4.96
C LYS A 113 -27.48 6.64 4.75
N SER A 114 -27.72 7.54 5.71
CA SER A 114 -27.38 8.96 5.59
C SER A 114 -25.88 9.27 5.61
N THR A 115 -25.07 8.45 6.28
CA THR A 115 -23.60 8.63 6.26
C THR A 115 -22.93 8.04 5.02
N TRP A 116 -23.65 7.24 4.23
CA TRP A 116 -23.11 6.41 3.17
C TRP A 116 -22.54 7.22 1.98
N HIS A 117 -23.27 8.21 1.46
CA HIS A 117 -22.81 8.99 0.29
C HIS A 117 -21.52 9.80 0.52
N PHE A 118 -21.35 10.40 1.70
CA PHE A 118 -20.10 11.08 2.05
C PHE A 118 -18.93 10.09 2.20
N LYS A 119 -19.23 8.82 2.46
CA LYS A 119 -18.24 7.74 2.60
C LYS A 119 -17.85 7.14 1.25
N GLU A 120 -18.77 7.00 0.29
CA GLU A 120 -18.46 6.61 -1.09
C GLU A 120 -17.42 7.58 -1.69
N GLN A 121 -17.61 8.89 -1.50
CA GLN A 121 -16.65 9.91 -1.92
C GLN A 121 -15.27 9.75 -1.26
N LYS A 122 -15.24 9.45 0.05
CA LYS A 122 -13.97 9.24 0.77
C LYS A 122 -13.26 7.96 0.30
N VAL A 123 -14.01 6.87 0.09
CA VAL A 123 -13.47 5.60 -0.42
C VAL A 123 -12.91 5.81 -1.82
N GLU A 124 -13.66 6.44 -2.72
CA GLU A 124 -13.20 6.71 -4.08
C GLU A 124 -11.97 7.61 -4.11
N HIS A 125 -11.90 8.61 -3.23
CA HIS A 125 -10.70 9.43 -3.06
C HIS A 125 -9.48 8.61 -2.63
N LEU A 126 -9.63 7.70 -1.66
CA LEU A 126 -8.56 6.80 -1.22
C LEU A 126 -8.13 5.84 -2.32
N ARG A 127 -9.09 5.32 -3.10
CA ARG A 127 -8.80 4.47 -4.27
C ARG A 127 -8.00 5.22 -5.33
N SER A 128 -8.39 6.45 -5.67
CA SER A 128 -7.65 7.30 -6.60
C SER A 128 -6.20 7.53 -6.13
N ARG A 129 -6.00 7.78 -4.84
CA ARG A 129 -4.66 7.92 -4.25
C ARG A 129 -3.86 6.62 -4.31
N LEU A 130 -4.48 5.47 -4.02
CA LEU A 130 -3.83 4.16 -4.13
C LEU A 130 -3.40 3.86 -5.57
N VAL A 131 -4.24 4.19 -6.56
CA VAL A 131 -3.91 4.03 -7.98
C VAL A 131 -2.73 4.91 -8.35
N SER A 132 -2.73 6.18 -7.95
CA SER A 132 -1.59 7.09 -8.18
C SER A 132 -0.30 6.55 -7.57
N LEU A 133 -0.33 6.18 -6.29
CA LEU A 133 0.83 5.62 -5.59
C LEU A 133 1.33 4.33 -6.25
N LYS A 134 0.43 3.47 -6.73
CA LYS A 134 0.82 2.25 -7.46
C LYS A 134 1.54 2.58 -8.77
N LEU A 135 1.09 3.61 -9.50
CA LEU A 135 1.75 4.06 -10.72
C LEU A 135 3.15 4.61 -10.40
N ASP A 136 3.26 5.43 -9.35
CA ASP A 136 4.55 5.97 -8.90
C ASP A 136 5.52 4.84 -8.48
N LEU A 137 5.04 3.85 -7.74
CA LEU A 137 5.81 2.65 -7.38
C LEU A 137 6.26 1.85 -8.62
N SER A 138 5.38 1.72 -9.62
CA SER A 138 5.69 0.99 -10.85
C SER A 138 6.72 1.72 -11.71
N LEU A 139 6.64 3.05 -11.75
CA LEU A 139 7.64 3.91 -12.40
C LEU A 139 8.98 3.81 -11.69
N LEU A 140 8.98 3.97 -10.36
CA LEU A 140 10.19 3.84 -9.55
C LEU A 140 10.84 2.47 -9.74
N LEU A 141 10.06 1.39 -9.72
CA LEU A 141 10.58 0.05 -9.97
C LEU A 141 11.26 -0.04 -11.34
N SER A 142 10.67 0.54 -12.38
CA SER A 142 11.29 0.58 -13.72
C SER A 142 12.61 1.34 -13.71
N VAL A 143 12.69 2.46 -12.98
CA VAL A 143 13.93 3.23 -12.82
C VAL A 143 15.01 2.41 -12.10
N LEU A 144 14.65 1.70 -11.03
CA LEU A 144 15.58 0.85 -10.27
C LEU A 144 16.13 -0.29 -11.13
N LEU A 145 15.25 -1.01 -11.84
CA LEU A 145 15.66 -2.11 -12.72
C LEU A 145 16.56 -1.62 -13.86
N LEU A 146 16.26 -0.46 -14.45
CA LEU A 146 17.11 0.11 -15.51
C LEU A 146 18.49 0.50 -14.97
N ALA A 147 18.55 1.06 -13.77
CA ALA A 147 19.81 1.40 -13.11
C ALA A 147 20.64 0.14 -12.81
N HIS A 148 20.00 -0.94 -12.38
CA HIS A 148 20.64 -2.25 -12.17
C HIS A 148 21.30 -2.78 -13.45
N GLU A 149 20.56 -2.79 -14.55
CA GLU A 149 21.03 -3.30 -15.84
C GLU A 149 22.20 -2.47 -16.36
N HIS A 150 22.13 -1.15 -16.26
CA HIS A 150 23.23 -0.26 -16.65
C HIS A 150 24.49 -0.51 -15.81
N ALA A 151 24.34 -0.71 -14.50
CA ALA A 151 25.47 -0.98 -13.62
C ALA A 151 26.14 -2.33 -13.93
N ARG A 152 25.36 -3.37 -14.27
CA ARG A 152 25.90 -4.67 -14.70
C ARG A 152 26.61 -4.59 -16.05
N GLY A 153 26.04 -3.88 -17.03
CA GLY A 153 26.66 -3.71 -18.34
C GLY A 153 28.03 -3.03 -18.28
N TYR A 154 28.26 -2.17 -17.28
CA TYR A 154 29.55 -1.52 -17.03
C TYR A 154 30.61 -2.41 -16.36
N GLN A 155 30.22 -3.56 -15.77
CA GLN A 155 31.15 -4.49 -15.13
C GLN A 155 31.67 -5.57 -16.09
N GLU A 156 31.07 -5.70 -17.28
CA GLU A 156 31.42 -6.71 -18.30
C GLU A 156 32.31 -6.15 -19.43
N THR A 157 32.70 -4.87 -19.34
CA THR A 157 33.63 -4.18 -20.27
C THR A 157 34.87 -3.68 -19.54
#